data_AF-A0AAW0I9P4-F1
#
_entry.id   AF-A0AAW0I9P4-F1
#
_cell.length_a   1.000
_cell.length_b   1.000
_cell.length_c   1.000
_cell.angle_alpha   90.00
_cell.angle_beta   90.00
_cell.angle_gamma   90.00
#
_symmetry.space_group_name_H-M   'P 1'
#
loop_
_entity.id
_entity.type
_entity.pdbx_description
1 polymer ?
#
loop_
_entity_poly.entity_id
_entity_poly.type
_entity_poly.pdbx_seq_one_letter_code
_entity_poly.pdbx_strand_id
1 'polypeptide(L)'
;IGAEFEDLVAASEASKAVKHPWRNIRNRKYRPQLIIVISSSFLPNTPNSMLEKNEPEKARAILKRIRGVSDKEIEAEFEDLVAASEASKAVKHPWRNIRIESIGLN
;
A
#
# COMPACT_ATOMS: atom_id res chain seq x y z
N ILE A 1 16.15 -6.15 -14.48
CA ILE A 1 16.36 -4.69 -14.62
C ILE A 1 16.14 -4.22 -16.06
N GLY A 2 16.72 -4.84 -17.10
CA GLY A 2 16.49 -4.42 -18.50
C GLY A 2 15.02 -4.40 -18.91
N ALA A 3 14.31 -5.51 -18.78
CA ALA A 3 12.90 -5.63 -19.16
C ALA A 3 11.96 -4.68 -18.38
N GLU A 4 12.15 -4.55 -17.06
CA GLU A 4 11.33 -3.64 -16.23
C GLU A 4 11.57 -2.17 -16.61
N PHE A 5 12.82 -1.79 -16.88
CA PHE A 5 13.15 -0.45 -17.32
C PHE A 5 12.57 -0.16 -18.71
N GLU A 6 12.66 -1.13 -19.63
CA GLU A 6 12.05 -1.04 -20.95
C GLU A 6 10.53 -0.90 -20.87
N ASP A 7 9.85 -1.66 -20.00
CA ASP A 7 8.40 -1.54 -19.77
C ASP A 7 8.02 -0.14 -19.27
N LEU A 8 8.80 0.43 -18.34
CA LEU A 8 8.56 1.80 -17.85
C LEU A 8 8.79 2.86 -18.92
N VAL A 9 9.82 2.70 -19.76
CA VAL A 9 10.08 3.59 -20.90
C VAL A 9 8.95 3.51 -21.92
N ALA A 10 8.54 2.30 -22.30
CA ALA A 10 7.44 2.07 -23.22
C ALA A 10 6.12 2.67 -22.70
N ALA A 11 5.81 2.48 -21.41
CA ALA A 11 4.63 3.08 -20.78
C ALA A 11 4.70 4.63 -20.78
N SER A 12 5.89 5.20 -20.54
CA SER A 12 6.12 6.65 -20.58
C SER A 12 5.92 7.23 -21.98
N GLU A 13 6.46 6.58 -23.01
CA GLU A 13 6.29 6.97 -24.41
C GLU A 13 4.83 6.88 -24.85
N ALA A 14 4.16 5.77 -24.53
CA ALA A 14 2.74 5.58 -24.79
C ALA A 14 1.89 6.66 -24.10
N SER A 15 2.23 7.03 -22.86
CA SER A 15 1.55 8.10 -22.13
C SER A 15 1.73 9.47 -22.80
N LYS A 16 2.94 9.80 -23.27
CA LYS A 16 3.23 11.06 -23.97
C LYS A 16 2.48 11.19 -25.30
N ALA A 17 2.19 10.07 -25.97
CA ALA A 17 1.44 10.04 -27.22
C ALA A 17 -0.08 10.27 -27.05
N VAL A 18 -0.61 10.28 -25.81
CA VAL A 18 -2.04 10.48 -25.56
C VAL A 18 -2.44 11.94 -25.79
N LYS A 19 -3.27 12.18 -26.81
CA LYS A 19 -3.86 13.51 -27.07
C LYS A 19 -5.02 13.80 -26.12
N HIS A 20 -5.03 14.98 -25.50
CA HIS A 20 -6.06 15.45 -24.57
C HIS A 20 -6.32 14.52 -23.35
N PRO A 21 -5.30 14.16 -22.55
CA PRO A 21 -5.43 13.18 -21.47
C PRO A 21 -6.51 13.55 -20.44
N TRP A 22 -6.59 14.83 -20.04
CA TRP A 22 -7.57 15.34 -19.10
C TRP A 22 -9.02 15.27 -19.61
N ARG A 23 -9.23 15.33 -20.92
CA ARG A 23 -10.56 15.14 -21.52
C ARG A 23 -10.88 13.66 -21.63
N ASN A 24 -9.91 12.84 -22.01
CA ASN A 24 -10.09 11.40 -22.22
C ASN A 24 -10.36 10.64 -20.91
N ILE A 25 -9.75 11.05 -19.80
CA ILE A 25 -9.95 10.38 -18.49
C ILE A 25 -11.41 10.42 -18.02
N ARG A 26 -12.23 11.34 -18.55
CA ARG A 26 -13.67 11.42 -18.27
C ARG A 26 -14.50 10.35 -19.02
N ASN A 27 -13.92 9.65 -20.00
CA ASN A 27 -14.61 8.61 -20.75
C ASN A 27 -14.95 7.41 -19.86
N ARG A 28 -16.06 6.72 -20.16
CA ARG A 28 -16.55 5.58 -19.35
C ARG A 28 -15.51 4.48 -19.14
N LYS A 29 -14.65 4.23 -20.13
CA LYS A 29 -13.55 3.25 -20.08
C LYS A 29 -12.58 3.49 -18.91
N TYR A 30 -12.39 4.73 -18.47
CA TYR A 30 -11.44 5.10 -17.41
C TYR A 30 -12.08 5.36 -16.05
N ARG A 31 -13.39 5.11 -15.90
CA ARG A 31 -14.10 5.35 -14.63
C ARG A 31 -13.55 4.54 -13.46
N PRO A 32 -13.19 3.25 -13.61
CA PRO A 32 -12.61 2.50 -12.49
C PRO A 32 -11.32 3.16 -11.95
N GLN A 33 -10.43 3.59 -12.85
CA GLN A 33 -9.19 4.26 -12.49
C GLN A 33 -9.46 5.60 -11.80
N LEU A 34 -10.42 6.38 -12.33
CA LEU A 34 -10.80 7.66 -11.75
C LEU A 34 -11.39 7.50 -10.33
N ILE A 35 -12.24 6.50 -10.12
CA ILE A 35 -12.81 6.20 -8.80
C ILE A 35 -11.69 5.89 -7.81
N ILE A 36 -10.75 5.01 -8.17
CA ILE A 36 -9.62 4.66 -7.30
C ILE A 36 -8.80 5.89 -6.92
N VAL A 37 -8.44 6.73 -7.91
CA VAL A 37 -7.65 7.95 -7.67
C VAL A 37 -8.40 8.91 -6.73
N ILE A 38 -9.68 9.17 -6.99
CA ILE A 38 -10.47 10.06 -6.13
C ILE A 38 -10.60 9.47 -4.72
N SER A 39 -10.94 8.18 -4.61
CA SER A 39 -11.10 7.49 -3.33
C SER A 39 -9.81 7.47 -2.51
N SER A 40 -8.65 7.36 -3.15
CA SER A 40 -7.35 7.36 -2.44
C SER A 40 -7.09 8.63 -1.62
N SER A 41 -7.64 9.77 -2.01
CA SER A 41 -7.53 11.02 -1.25
C SER A 41 -8.43 11.07 0.00
N PHE A 42 -9.48 10.24 0.05
CA PHE A 42 -10.46 10.24 1.14
C PHE A 42 -10.33 9.02 2.07
N LEU A 43 -9.74 7.93 1.59
CA LEU A 43 -9.55 6.74 2.39
C LEU A 43 -8.45 6.99 3.44
N PRO A 44 -8.71 6.73 4.73
CA PRO A 44 -7.67 6.80 5.73
C PRO A 44 -6.57 5.77 5.44
N ASN A 45 -5.33 6.10 5.78
CA ASN A 45 -4.23 5.14 5.71
C ASN A 45 -4.51 3.90 6.59
N THR A 46 -3.84 2.79 6.29
CA THR A 46 -3.96 1.57 7.09
C THR A 46 -3.25 1.74 8.45
N PRO A 47 -3.71 1.05 9.52
CA PRO A 47 -3.02 1.04 10.81
C PRO A 47 -1.53 0.71 10.70
N ASN A 48 -1.19 -0.26 9.83
CA ASN A 48 0.19 -0.66 9.60
C ASN A 48 1.06 0.48 9.04
N SER A 49 0.57 1.22 8.05
CA SER A 49 1.32 2.37 7.50
C SER A 49 1.53 3.49 8.52
N MET A 50 0.60 3.65 9.47
CA MET A 50 0.74 4.61 10.57
C MET A 50 1.80 4.16 11.60
N LEU A 51 1.84 2.86 11.92
CA LEU A 51 2.87 2.27 12.78
C LEU A 51 4.28 2.35 12.15
N GLU A 52 4.38 2.22 10.84
CA GLU A 52 5.64 2.43 10.10
C GLU A 52 6.14 3.88 10.22
N LYS A 53 5.23 4.85 10.23
CA LYS A 53 5.53 6.28 10.40
C LYS A 53 5.72 6.70 11.88
N ASN A 54 5.69 5.75 12.82
CA ASN A 54 5.74 5.99 14.27
C ASN A 54 4.58 6.85 14.79
N GLU A 55 3.36 6.64 14.28
CA GLU A 55 2.13 7.32 14.71
C GLU A 55 1.13 6.35 15.38
N PRO A 56 1.47 5.75 16.55
CA PRO A 56 0.68 4.68 17.16
C PRO A 56 -0.72 5.12 17.61
N GLU A 57 -0.88 6.34 18.12
CA GLU A 57 -2.20 6.82 18.54
C GLU A 57 -3.17 6.97 17.37
N LYS A 58 -2.67 7.42 16.21
CA LYS A 58 -3.49 7.52 14.99
C LYS A 58 -3.88 6.13 14.49
N ALA A 59 -2.95 5.18 14.52
CA ALA A 59 -3.21 3.79 14.17
C ALA A 59 -4.32 3.18 15.04
N ARG A 60 -4.24 3.38 16.36
CA ARG A 60 -5.23 2.92 17.33
C ARG A 60 -6.60 3.57 17.10
N ALA A 61 -6.64 4.89 16.88
CA ALA A 61 -7.88 5.62 16.62
C ALA A 61 -8.57 5.16 15.32
N ILE A 62 -7.79 4.93 14.25
CA ILE A 62 -8.32 4.38 12.99
C ILE A 62 -8.81 2.94 13.17
N LEU A 63 -8.09 2.11 13.93
CA LEU A 63 -8.47 0.72 14.20
C LEU A 63 -9.80 0.67 14.96
N LYS A 64 -9.95 1.51 16.00
CA LYS A 64 -11.20 1.70 16.73
C LYS A 64 -12.35 2.12 15.80
N ARG A 65 -12.10 3.08 14.91
CA ARG A 65 -13.10 3.58 13.95
C ARG A 65 -13.54 2.50 12.95
N ILE A 66 -12.63 1.66 12.47
CA ILE A 66 -12.92 0.62 11.48
C ILE A 66 -13.62 -0.58 12.12
N ARG A 67 -13.17 -1.02 13.31
CA ARG A 67 -13.72 -2.20 13.98
C ARG A 67 -15.04 -1.93 14.70
N GLY A 68 -15.20 -0.75 15.30
CA GLY A 68 -16.41 -0.41 16.05
C GLY A 68 -16.63 -1.26 17.30
N VAL A 69 -15.58 -1.88 17.85
CA VAL A 69 -15.62 -2.76 19.03
C VAL A 69 -15.13 -2.05 20.30
N SER A 70 -15.13 -2.74 21.44
CA SER A 70 -14.78 -2.16 22.73
C SER A 70 -13.28 -1.84 22.86
N ASP A 71 -12.92 -0.89 23.72
CA ASP A 71 -11.52 -0.46 23.91
C ASP A 71 -10.59 -1.60 24.34
N LYS A 72 -11.11 -2.59 25.06
CA LYS A 72 -10.34 -3.74 25.53
C LYS A 72 -9.97 -4.71 24.40
N GLU A 73 -10.89 -4.92 23.45
CA GLU A 73 -10.66 -5.81 22.31
C GLU A 73 -9.72 -5.15 21.28
N ILE A 74 -9.83 -3.84 21.11
CA ILE A 74 -8.95 -3.06 20.23
C ILE A 74 -7.51 -3.10 20.71
N GLU A 75 -7.28 -3.06 22.02
CA GLU A 75 -5.93 -3.04 22.56
C GLU A 75 -5.17 -4.32 22.23
N ALA A 76 -5.81 -5.48 22.39
CA ALA A 76 -5.20 -6.75 22.04
C ALA A 76 -4.86 -6.82 20.53
N GLU A 77 -5.79 -6.42 19.64
CA GLU A 77 -5.51 -6.37 18.20
C GLU A 77 -4.39 -5.38 17.87
N PHE A 78 -4.33 -4.24 18.56
CA PHE A 78 -3.31 -3.24 18.35
C PHE A 78 -1.92 -3.72 18.78
N GLU A 79 -1.81 -4.37 19.94
CA GLU A 79 -0.56 -4.97 20.43
C GLU A 79 -0.02 -6.01 19.44
N ASP A 80 -0.89 -6.89 18.93
CA ASP A 80 -0.52 -7.87 17.90
C ASP A 80 0.02 -7.21 16.62
N LEU A 81 -0.63 -6.12 16.18
CA LEU A 81 -0.17 -5.36 15.02
C LEU A 81 1.18 -4.68 15.24
N VAL A 82 1.43 -4.15 16.44
CA VAL A 82 2.72 -3.55 16.80
C VAL A 82 3.81 -4.61 16.77
N ALA A 83 3.59 -5.76 17.41
CA ALA A 83 4.54 -6.87 17.43
C ALA A 83 4.85 -7.37 16.00
N ALA A 84 3.83 -7.53 15.15
CA ALA A 84 4.00 -7.91 13.76
C ALA A 84 4.77 -6.85 12.94
N SER A 85 4.47 -5.57 13.16
CA SER A 85 5.16 -4.45 12.52
C SER A 85 6.65 -4.41 12.91
N GLU A 86 6.98 -4.60 14.19
CA GLU A 86 8.36 -4.65 14.66
C GLU A 86 9.13 -5.83 14.07
N ALA A 87 8.51 -7.02 14.04
CA ALA A 87 9.09 -8.19 13.38
C ALA A 87 9.34 -7.94 11.88
N SER A 88 8.39 -7.30 11.19
CA SER A 88 8.52 -6.92 9.78
C SER A 88 9.66 -5.93 9.55
N LYS A 89 9.77 -4.88 10.39
CA LYS A 89 10.84 -3.87 10.31
C LYS A 89 12.25 -4.48 10.50
N ALA A 90 12.37 -5.58 11.23
CA ALA A 90 13.65 -6.28 11.40
C ALA A 90 14.12 -6.99 10.10
N VAL A 91 13.23 -7.23 9.14
CA VAL A 91 13.56 -7.91 7.87
C VAL A 91 14.11 -6.91 6.84
N LYS A 92 15.43 -6.92 6.63
CA LYS A 92 16.12 -5.97 5.73
C LYS A 92 15.84 -6.19 4.23
N HIS A 93 15.71 -7.44 3.78
CA HIS A 93 15.51 -7.76 2.36
C HIS A 93 14.45 -8.86 2.15
N PRO A 94 13.15 -8.55 2.38
CA PRO A 94 12.09 -9.57 2.38
C PRO A 94 12.07 -10.41 1.09
N TRP A 95 12.08 -9.75 -0.07
CA TRP A 95 12.02 -10.42 -1.37
C TRP A 95 13.27 -11.21 -1.72
N ARG A 96 14.44 -10.76 -1.26
CA ARG A 96 15.69 -11.50 -1.45
C ARG A 96 15.69 -12.77 -0.61
N ASN A 97 15.24 -12.67 0.64
CA ASN A 97 15.15 -13.80 1.57
C ASN A 97 14.18 -14.85 1.02
N ILE A 98 12.97 -14.45 0.62
CA ILE A 98 11.97 -15.36 0.01
C ILE A 98 12.53 -16.05 -1.23
N ARG A 99 13.23 -15.30 -2.09
CA ARG A 99 13.84 -15.87 -3.32
C ARG A 99 14.97 -16.85 -3.00
N ILE A 100 15.75 -16.60 -1.95
CA ILE A 100 16.85 -17.46 -1.51
C ILE A 100 16.31 -18.75 -0.89
N GLU A 101 15.26 -18.65 -0.07
CA GLU A 101 14.55 -19.79 0.50
C GLU A 101 13.90 -20.65 -0.59
N SER A 102 13.24 -20.05 -1.60
CA SER A 102 12.55 -20.79 -2.66
C SER A 102 13.48 -21.58 -3.58
N ILE A 103 14.76 -21.21 -3.65
CA ILE A 103 15.81 -21.93 -4.39
C ILE A 103 16.70 -22.79 -3.49
N GLY A 104 16.34 -22.95 -2.20
CA GLY A 104 17.02 -23.85 -1.26
C GLY A 104 18.41 -23.38 -0.80
N LEU A 105 18.70 -22.08 -0.89
CA LEU A 105 20.00 -21.51 -0.51
C LEU A 105 19.96 -20.85 0.87
N ASN A 106 19.51 -21.55 1.92
CA ASN A 106 19.48 -20.98 3.28
C ASN A 106 20.75 -21.26 4.08
#